data_AF-A0A212FLQ5-F1
#
_entry.id   AF-A0A212FLQ5-F1
#
_cell.length_a   1.000
_cell.length_b   1.000
_cell.length_c   1.000
_cell.angle_alpha   90.00
_cell.angle_beta   90.00
_cell.angle_gamma   90.00
#
_symmetry.space_group_name_H-M   'P 1'
#
loop_
_entity.id
_entity.type
_entity.pdbx_description
1 polymer ?
#
loop_
_entity_poly.entity_id
_entity_poly.type
_entity_poly.pdbx_seq_one_letter_code
_entity_poly.pdbx_strand_id
1 'polypeptide(L)'
;MLKEFEEKRGDREVENLFAILEKLTDIKDTQLEKVEKASSTALPVLAEKLNQALQLSEEIEADYLELQKKSKQKLAENKEKRQQEWDQFIDDMNFKCQRIDNTFEEKEEELRDLYADLKHNTAEESDNEGKGVDKNETFNSESKDDDSSKNSRDKPSKEKLGKMAETKENFLVTSDLDWLYNYIKCRRNEGDKNIPYLHTLLTGVHVDVPENEVLKRNPVLEARCVKLRAQQEAREYRKMTKGVDNVRMRFPEETISYQLKQVNRQLIAVGQFIISIFAGFLFGFRGVEWMVGNLDFGFRLLLGVMCALVIALAEIYFLAKRLNEELSAPETIQLGGPPKFAEDEKRYENNKKLFKKEHQD
;
A
#
# COMPACT_ATOMS: atom_id res chain seq x y z
N MET A 1 -96.44 -19.24 29.78
CA MET A 1 -95.21 -18.74 30.44
C MET A 1 -94.10 -19.79 30.47
N LEU A 2 -94.06 -20.80 31.36
CA LEU A 2 -92.92 -21.75 31.40
C LEU A 2 -92.76 -22.60 30.11
N LYS A 3 -93.86 -23.15 29.56
CA LYS A 3 -93.83 -23.92 28.30
C LYS A 3 -93.34 -23.11 27.09
N GLU A 4 -93.76 -21.86 26.96
CA GLU A 4 -93.34 -20.98 25.86
C GLU A 4 -91.85 -20.59 25.97
N PHE A 5 -91.31 -20.52 27.19
CA PHE A 5 -89.89 -20.29 27.42
C PHE A 5 -89.04 -21.52 27.11
N GLU A 6 -89.55 -22.73 27.39
CA GLU A 6 -88.90 -23.99 27.01
C GLU A 6 -88.93 -24.22 25.49
N GLU A 7 -90.06 -23.94 24.81
CA GLU A 7 -90.16 -24.02 23.34
C GLU A 7 -89.19 -23.05 22.66
N LYS A 8 -89.16 -21.77 23.07
CA LYS A 8 -88.22 -20.78 22.51
C LYS A 8 -86.75 -21.11 22.75
N ARG A 9 -86.44 -21.89 23.79
CA ARG A 9 -85.08 -22.36 24.07
C ARG A 9 -84.71 -23.53 23.17
N GLY A 10 -85.64 -24.48 22.98
CA GLY A 10 -85.52 -25.55 22.01
C GLY A 10 -85.35 -25.03 20.58
N ASP A 11 -86.14 -24.04 20.18
CA ASP A 11 -86.06 -23.45 18.84
C ASP A 11 -84.69 -22.80 18.56
N ARG A 12 -84.10 -22.12 19.55
CA ARG A 12 -82.75 -21.54 19.43
C ARG A 12 -81.65 -22.58 19.34
N GLU A 13 -81.77 -23.67 20.08
CA GLU A 13 -80.81 -24.78 20.01
C GLU A 13 -80.89 -25.49 18.66
N VAL A 14 -82.10 -25.64 18.12
CA VAL A 14 -82.36 -26.18 16.79
C VAL A 14 -81.78 -25.26 15.70
N GLU A 15 -82.02 -23.94 15.77
CA GLU A 15 -81.41 -22.97 14.85
C GLU A 15 -79.88 -22.99 14.89
N ASN A 16 -79.28 -23.09 16.08
CA ASN A 16 -77.83 -23.22 16.23
C ASN A 16 -77.31 -24.51 15.61
N LEU A 17 -78.01 -25.64 15.77
CA LEU A 17 -77.64 -26.90 15.15
C LEU A 17 -77.69 -26.80 13.62
N PHE A 18 -78.72 -26.17 13.05
CA PHE A 18 -78.80 -25.93 11.61
C PHE A 18 -77.69 -25.01 11.12
N ALA A 19 -77.36 -23.94 11.85
CA ALA A 19 -76.27 -23.04 11.48
C ALA A 19 -74.90 -23.72 11.53
N ILE A 20 -74.67 -24.62 12.48
CA ILE A 20 -73.46 -25.45 12.55
C ILE A 20 -73.45 -26.43 11.37
N LEU A 21 -74.58 -27.06 11.06
CA LEU A 21 -74.68 -28.03 9.97
C LEU A 21 -74.43 -27.34 8.62
N GLU A 22 -75.00 -26.16 8.40
CA GLU A 22 -74.79 -25.34 7.21
C GLU A 22 -73.31 -25.02 7.03
N LYS A 23 -72.66 -24.49 8.07
CA LYS A 23 -71.21 -24.23 8.05
C LYS A 23 -70.38 -25.50 7.81
N LEU A 24 -70.76 -26.62 8.41
CA LEU A 24 -70.06 -27.89 8.26
C LEU A 24 -70.21 -28.44 6.83
N THR A 25 -71.38 -28.24 6.24
CA THR A 25 -71.67 -28.61 4.85
C THR A 25 -70.89 -27.70 3.89
N ASP A 26 -70.88 -26.39 4.13
CA ASP A 26 -70.08 -25.43 3.35
C ASP A 26 -68.58 -25.74 3.41
N ILE A 27 -68.04 -26.06 4.59
CA ILE A 27 -66.63 -26.44 4.75
C ILE A 27 -66.34 -27.73 3.97
N LYS A 28 -67.21 -28.73 4.10
CA LYS A 28 -67.06 -30.03 3.44
C LYS A 28 -67.11 -29.89 1.92
N ASP A 29 -68.08 -29.14 1.40
CA ASP A 29 -68.36 -29.07 -0.03
C ASP A 29 -67.47 -28.06 -0.75
N THR A 30 -67.00 -27.00 -0.08
CA THR A 30 -66.19 -25.95 -0.73
C THR A 30 -64.72 -25.95 -0.32
N GLN A 31 -64.40 -26.12 0.96
CA GLN A 31 -63.03 -25.93 1.45
C GLN A 31 -62.19 -27.19 1.30
N LEU A 32 -62.79 -28.37 1.46
CA LEU A 32 -62.07 -29.64 1.33
C LEU A 32 -61.49 -29.81 -0.08
N GLU A 33 -62.32 -29.59 -1.10
CA GLU A 33 -61.91 -29.70 -2.51
C GLU A 33 -60.90 -28.60 -2.90
N LYS A 34 -61.04 -27.38 -2.36
CA LYS A 34 -60.06 -26.29 -2.57
C LYS A 34 -58.71 -26.63 -1.97
N VAL A 35 -58.67 -27.19 -0.76
CA VAL A 35 -57.43 -27.61 -0.09
C VAL A 35 -56.80 -28.79 -0.84
N GLU A 36 -57.59 -29.73 -1.33
CA GLU A 36 -57.10 -30.87 -2.12
C GLU A 36 -56.51 -30.43 -3.48
N LYS A 37 -57.18 -29.51 -4.18
CA LYS A 37 -56.66 -28.93 -5.43
C LYS A 37 -55.42 -28.06 -5.19
N ALA A 38 -55.41 -27.27 -4.13
CA ALA A 38 -54.24 -26.46 -3.77
C ALA A 38 -53.05 -27.32 -3.33
N SER A 39 -53.30 -28.39 -2.57
CA SER A 39 -52.23 -29.29 -2.12
C SER A 39 -51.65 -30.11 -3.27
N SER A 40 -52.49 -30.65 -4.15
CA SER A 40 -52.06 -31.44 -5.32
C SER A 40 -51.28 -30.62 -6.34
N THR A 41 -51.50 -29.31 -6.42
CA THR A 41 -50.76 -28.42 -7.34
C THR A 41 -49.52 -27.80 -6.70
N ALA A 42 -49.60 -27.34 -5.45
CA ALA A 42 -48.51 -26.63 -4.80
C ALA A 42 -47.41 -27.55 -4.26
N LEU A 43 -47.76 -28.72 -3.71
CA LEU A 43 -46.76 -29.63 -3.11
C LEU A 43 -45.74 -30.16 -4.12
N PRO A 44 -46.12 -30.60 -5.34
CA PRO A 44 -45.15 -31.06 -6.33
C PRO A 44 -44.24 -29.95 -6.82
N VAL A 45 -44.78 -28.74 -7.03
CA VAL A 45 -43.99 -27.57 -7.45
C VAL A 45 -43.00 -27.19 -6.35
N LEU A 46 -43.42 -27.20 -5.08
CA LEU A 46 -42.53 -26.92 -3.96
C LEU A 46 -41.44 -27.99 -3.82
N ALA A 47 -41.78 -29.26 -3.97
CA ALA A 47 -40.82 -30.37 -3.95
C ALA A 47 -39.79 -30.24 -5.08
N GLU A 48 -40.23 -29.90 -6.30
CA GLU A 48 -39.34 -29.68 -7.45
C GLU A 48 -38.41 -28.50 -7.20
N LYS A 49 -38.92 -27.38 -6.68
CA LYS A 49 -38.11 -26.20 -6.34
C LYS A 49 -37.10 -26.50 -5.24
N LEU A 50 -37.47 -27.31 -4.25
CA LEU A 50 -36.58 -27.72 -3.17
C LEU A 50 -35.46 -28.62 -3.71
N ASN A 51 -35.78 -29.55 -4.61
CA ASN A 51 -34.77 -30.37 -5.30
C ASN A 51 -33.84 -29.52 -6.17
N GLN A 52 -34.37 -28.54 -6.92
CA GLN A 52 -33.56 -27.59 -7.70
C GLN A 52 -32.61 -26.79 -6.79
N ALA A 53 -33.12 -26.28 -5.67
CA ALA A 53 -32.31 -25.55 -4.71
C ALA A 53 -31.20 -26.42 -4.10
N LEU A 54 -31.49 -27.69 -3.83
CA LEU A 54 -30.53 -28.65 -3.30
C LEU A 54 -29.42 -28.92 -4.33
N GLN A 55 -29.77 -29.18 -5.60
CA GLN A 55 -28.79 -29.36 -6.68
C GLN A 55 -27.88 -28.14 -6.85
N LEU A 56 -28.46 -26.93 -6.85
CA LEU A 56 -27.67 -25.69 -6.96
C LEU A 56 -26.74 -25.51 -5.75
N SER A 57 -27.17 -25.91 -4.56
CA SER A 57 -26.32 -25.84 -3.37
C SER A 57 -25.12 -26.78 -3.45
N GLU A 58 -25.31 -28.00 -3.97
CA GLU A 58 -24.25 -28.97 -4.19
C GLU A 58 -23.27 -28.50 -5.27
N GLU A 59 -23.77 -27.89 -6.35
CA GLU A 59 -22.94 -27.32 -7.42
C GLU A 59 -22.08 -26.15 -6.91
N ILE A 60 -22.66 -25.24 -6.12
CA ILE A 60 -21.93 -24.13 -5.51
C ILE A 60 -20.83 -24.64 -4.56
N GLU A 61 -21.11 -25.70 -3.79
CA GLU A 61 -20.12 -26.30 -2.91
C GLU A 61 -18.96 -26.92 -3.70
N ALA A 62 -19.25 -27.61 -4.79
CA ALA A 62 -18.24 -28.17 -5.69
C ALA A 62 -17.35 -27.09 -6.32
N ASP A 63 -17.95 -26.02 -6.84
CA ASP A 63 -17.25 -24.88 -7.43
C ASP A 63 -16.33 -24.18 -6.42
N TYR A 64 -16.81 -24.02 -5.18
CA TYR A 64 -16.02 -23.44 -4.10
C TYR A 64 -14.78 -24.28 -3.79
N LEU A 65 -14.94 -25.62 -3.72
CA LEU A 65 -13.82 -26.55 -3.51
C LEU A 65 -12.82 -26.52 -4.66
N GLU A 66 -13.28 -26.41 -5.91
CA GLU A 66 -12.39 -26.25 -7.06
C GLU A 66 -11.60 -24.94 -7.03
N LEU A 67 -12.25 -23.82 -6.73
CA LEU A 67 -11.60 -22.52 -6.55
C LEU A 67 -10.55 -22.57 -5.45
N GLN A 68 -10.86 -23.26 -4.34
CA GLN A 68 -9.91 -23.44 -3.26
C GLN A 68 -8.70 -24.30 -3.68
N LYS A 69 -8.92 -25.36 -4.46
CA LYS A 69 -7.81 -26.17 -5.02
C LYS A 69 -6.95 -25.34 -5.98
N LYS A 70 -7.56 -24.64 -6.93
CA LYS A 70 -6.86 -23.78 -7.91
C LYS A 70 -6.05 -22.67 -7.23
N SER A 71 -6.59 -22.04 -6.19
CA SER A 71 -5.87 -21.00 -5.42
C SER A 71 -4.69 -21.58 -4.63
N LYS A 72 -4.87 -22.73 -3.97
CA LYS A 72 -3.77 -23.43 -3.28
C LYS A 72 -2.66 -23.85 -4.23
N GLN A 73 -3.02 -24.37 -5.41
CA GLN A 73 -2.06 -24.76 -6.44
C GLN A 73 -1.26 -23.55 -6.94
N LYS A 74 -1.93 -22.44 -7.31
CA LYS A 74 -1.25 -21.20 -7.72
C LYS A 74 -0.32 -20.67 -6.63
N LEU A 75 -0.71 -20.78 -5.37
CA LEU A 75 0.12 -20.37 -4.24
C LEU A 75 1.37 -21.26 -4.10
N ALA A 76 1.25 -22.57 -4.33
CA ALA A 76 2.39 -23.49 -4.34
C ALA A 76 3.34 -23.22 -5.51
N GLU A 77 2.82 -23.05 -6.72
CA GLU A 77 3.62 -22.71 -7.92
C GLU A 77 4.39 -21.39 -7.73
N ASN A 78 3.73 -20.37 -7.16
CA ASN A 78 4.39 -19.10 -6.88
C ASN A 78 5.45 -19.19 -5.77
N LYS A 79 5.25 -20.07 -4.78
CA LYS A 79 6.27 -20.33 -3.75
C LYS A 79 7.51 -20.99 -4.37
N GLU A 80 7.31 -21.98 -5.23
CA GLU A 80 8.38 -22.69 -5.92
C GLU A 80 9.18 -21.74 -6.82
N LYS A 81 8.50 -20.92 -7.64
CA LYS A 81 9.17 -19.89 -8.47
C LYS A 81 10.00 -18.93 -7.64
N ARG A 82 9.44 -18.42 -6.54
CA ARG A 82 10.17 -17.50 -5.67
C ARG A 82 11.36 -18.18 -4.99
N GLN A 83 11.24 -19.47 -4.67
CA GLN A 83 12.35 -20.23 -4.11
C GLN A 83 13.46 -20.39 -5.14
N GLN A 84 13.14 -20.73 -6.39
CA GLN A 84 14.13 -20.80 -7.48
C GLN A 84 14.80 -19.45 -7.75
N GLU A 85 14.02 -18.36 -7.77
CA GLU A 85 14.56 -16.99 -7.91
C GLU A 85 15.47 -16.62 -6.73
N TRP A 86 15.10 -17.02 -5.51
CA TRP A 86 15.90 -16.79 -4.31
C TRP A 86 17.20 -17.59 -4.34
N ASP A 87 17.15 -18.86 -4.72
CA ASP A 87 18.33 -19.72 -4.83
C ASP A 87 19.30 -19.16 -5.89
N GLN A 88 18.79 -18.75 -7.06
CA GLN A 88 19.60 -18.07 -8.08
C GLN A 88 20.21 -16.76 -7.57
N PHE A 89 19.47 -15.97 -6.80
CA PHE A 89 19.97 -14.74 -6.20
C PHE A 89 21.07 -15.01 -5.18
N ILE A 90 20.90 -16.01 -4.31
CA ILE A 90 21.90 -16.41 -3.32
C ILE A 90 23.16 -16.91 -4.00
N ASP A 91 23.05 -17.70 -5.05
CA ASP A 91 24.20 -18.18 -5.83
C ASP A 91 24.96 -17.00 -6.48
N ASP A 92 24.26 -16.04 -7.08
CA ASP A 92 24.87 -14.83 -7.65
C ASP A 92 25.55 -13.96 -6.57
N MET A 93 24.93 -13.84 -5.39
CA MET A 93 25.53 -13.12 -4.26
C MET A 93 26.77 -13.81 -3.74
N ASN A 94 26.73 -15.13 -3.53
CA ASN A 94 27.89 -15.91 -3.10
C ASN A 94 29.03 -15.80 -4.09
N PHE A 95 28.74 -15.89 -5.39
CA PHE A 95 29.74 -15.71 -6.45
C PHE A 95 30.37 -14.31 -6.41
N LYS A 96 29.57 -13.27 -6.20
CA LYS A 96 30.09 -11.89 -6.07
C LYS A 96 30.96 -11.70 -4.85
N CYS A 97 30.56 -12.23 -3.69
CA CYS A 97 31.38 -12.19 -2.48
C CYS A 97 32.71 -12.89 -2.71
N GLN A 98 32.69 -14.11 -3.25
CA GLN A 98 33.91 -14.87 -3.54
C GLN A 98 34.83 -14.13 -4.51
N ARG A 99 34.27 -13.47 -5.54
CA ARG A 99 35.08 -12.67 -6.46
C ARG A 99 35.72 -11.47 -5.76
N ILE A 100 35.00 -10.81 -4.86
CA ILE A 100 35.56 -9.69 -4.07
C ILE A 100 36.70 -10.21 -3.18
N ASP A 101 36.48 -11.33 -2.48
CA ASP A 101 37.48 -11.95 -1.61
C ASP A 101 38.75 -12.29 -2.41
N ASN A 102 38.61 -12.94 -3.57
CA ASN A 102 39.75 -13.24 -4.45
C ASN A 102 40.49 -11.98 -4.90
N THR A 103 39.76 -10.93 -5.32
CA THR A 103 40.42 -9.67 -5.74
C THR A 103 41.11 -8.96 -4.57
N PHE A 104 40.62 -9.15 -3.35
CA PHE A 104 41.25 -8.61 -2.15
C PHE A 104 42.53 -9.38 -1.82
N GLU A 105 42.49 -10.72 -1.87
CA GLU A 105 43.67 -11.58 -1.67
C GLU A 105 44.76 -11.28 -2.69
N GLU A 106 44.43 -11.15 -3.97
CA GLU A 106 45.37 -10.76 -5.04
C GLU A 106 46.03 -9.40 -4.72
N LYS A 107 45.24 -8.42 -4.29
CA LYS A 107 45.75 -7.08 -3.93
C LYS A 107 46.62 -7.10 -2.67
N GLU A 108 46.29 -7.97 -1.71
CA GLU A 108 47.09 -8.15 -0.51
C GLU A 108 48.45 -8.78 -0.84
N GLU A 109 48.49 -9.76 -1.75
CA GLU A 109 49.72 -10.38 -2.25
C GLU A 109 50.58 -9.37 -3.03
N GLU A 110 49.98 -8.60 -3.95
CA GLU A 110 50.66 -7.50 -4.66
C GLU A 110 51.29 -6.50 -3.66
N LEU A 111 50.56 -6.13 -2.60
CA LEU A 111 51.06 -5.24 -1.56
C LEU A 111 52.24 -5.87 -0.81
N ARG A 112 52.16 -7.16 -0.46
CA ARG A 112 53.24 -7.88 0.24
C ARG A 112 54.51 -7.91 -0.60
N ASP A 113 54.40 -8.14 -1.90
CA ASP A 113 55.53 -8.13 -2.83
C ASP A 113 56.17 -6.73 -2.94
N LEU A 114 55.35 -5.68 -3.10
CA LEU A 114 55.84 -4.29 -3.13
C LEU A 114 56.59 -3.90 -1.85
N TYR A 115 56.09 -4.32 -0.68
CA TYR A 115 56.79 -4.09 0.59
C TYR A 115 58.09 -4.90 0.69
N ALA A 116 58.14 -6.11 0.13
CA ALA A 116 59.37 -6.90 0.08
C ALA A 116 60.44 -6.23 -0.80
N ASP A 117 60.04 -5.70 -1.96
CA ASP A 117 60.92 -4.95 -2.87
C ASP A 117 61.43 -3.67 -2.24
N LEU A 118 60.56 -2.88 -1.60
CA LEU A 118 60.95 -1.68 -0.86
C LEU A 118 61.96 -2.00 0.24
N LYS A 119 61.73 -3.07 1.00
CA LYS A 119 62.65 -3.50 2.05
C LYS A 119 64.00 -3.92 1.48
N HIS A 120 64.03 -4.61 0.34
CA HIS A 120 65.28 -4.98 -0.33
C HIS A 120 66.04 -3.75 -0.85
N ASN A 121 65.34 -2.80 -1.50
CA ASN A 121 65.95 -1.57 -2.01
C ASN A 121 66.52 -0.69 -0.89
N THR A 122 65.80 -0.57 0.24
CA THR A 122 66.34 0.14 1.42
C THR A 122 67.53 -0.57 2.07
N ALA A 123 67.61 -1.89 1.95
CA ALA A 123 68.77 -2.66 2.40
C ALA A 123 69.98 -2.45 1.47
N GLU A 124 69.78 -2.40 0.15
CA GLU A 124 70.82 -2.08 -0.83
C GLU A 124 71.32 -0.62 -0.73
N GLU A 125 70.45 0.34 -0.41
CA GLU A 125 70.85 1.73 -0.14
C GLU A 125 71.59 1.90 1.21
N SER A 126 71.37 1.00 2.18
CA SER A 126 72.08 1.02 3.46
C SER A 126 73.52 0.49 3.42
N ASP A 127 73.92 -0.18 2.34
CA ASP A 127 75.31 -0.58 2.09
C ASP A 127 76.15 0.55 1.44
N ASN A 128 75.52 1.69 1.11
CA ASN A 128 76.20 2.80 0.43
C ASN A 128 75.81 4.18 0.96
N GLU A 129 75.63 4.37 2.27
CA GLU A 129 75.88 5.65 2.96
C GLU A 129 75.80 5.49 4.48
N GLY A 130 76.96 5.22 5.10
CA GLY A 130 77.10 5.28 6.55
C GLY A 130 77.34 6.72 7.02
N LYS A 131 76.31 7.38 7.58
CA LYS A 131 76.39 8.26 8.77
C LYS A 131 75.06 8.99 9.05
N GLY A 132 74.55 8.85 10.28
CA GLY A 132 73.88 9.98 10.97
C GLY A 132 72.53 9.71 11.65
N VAL A 133 72.59 9.15 12.86
CA VAL A 133 71.95 9.64 14.12
C VAL A 133 70.44 9.97 14.16
N ASP A 134 69.78 9.20 15.04
CA ASP A 134 68.66 9.45 15.96
C ASP A 134 67.32 10.04 15.45
N LYS A 135 66.26 9.24 15.60
CA LYS A 135 65.35 9.25 16.77
C LYS A 135 64.20 8.30 16.46
N ASN A 136 63.90 7.34 17.35
CA ASN A 136 62.54 6.81 17.39
C ASN A 136 62.10 6.49 18.82
N GLU A 137 61.02 7.18 19.15
CA GLU A 137 60.20 7.03 20.32
C GLU A 137 59.56 5.65 20.32
N THR A 138 59.48 5.08 21.52
CA THR A 138 58.77 3.85 21.80
C THR A 138 57.29 4.15 21.99
N PHE A 139 56.41 3.55 21.20
CA PHE A 139 55.07 3.19 21.68
C PHE A 139 54.51 2.01 20.86
N ASN A 140 54.59 0.81 21.43
CA ASN A 140 53.76 -0.33 21.05
C ASN A 140 52.55 -0.32 21.99
N SER A 141 51.34 -0.12 21.46
CA SER A 141 50.10 -0.47 22.14
C SER A 141 49.55 -1.76 21.54
N GLU A 142 49.45 -2.76 22.39
CA GLU A 142 48.75 -4.01 22.19
C GLU A 142 47.22 -3.82 22.22
N SER A 143 46.54 -4.72 21.51
CA SER A 143 45.19 -5.24 21.78
C SER A 143 43.95 -4.57 21.19
N LYS A 144 43.29 -5.37 20.33
CA LYS A 144 41.87 -5.76 20.35
C LYS A 144 40.82 -4.64 20.31
N ASP A 145 40.16 -4.50 19.17
CA ASP A 145 38.91 -3.75 19.01
C ASP A 145 37.69 -4.69 19.02
N ASP A 146 36.87 -4.49 20.04
CA ASP A 146 35.43 -4.80 20.11
C ASP A 146 34.66 -3.47 19.94
N ASP A 147 33.67 -3.49 19.06
CA ASP A 147 32.37 -2.79 19.07
C ASP A 147 32.23 -1.25 19.21
N SER A 148 31.21 -0.78 18.48
CA SER A 148 30.26 0.29 18.84
C SER A 148 30.49 1.74 18.35
N SER A 149 29.55 2.11 17.48
CA SER A 149 29.11 3.46 17.12
C SER A 149 28.72 4.32 18.33
N LYS A 150 29.28 5.54 18.42
CA LYS A 150 28.64 6.69 19.10
C LYS A 150 28.88 7.99 18.34
N ASN A 151 27.78 8.54 17.85
CA ASN A 151 27.70 9.82 17.17
C ASN A 151 27.68 10.99 18.19
N SER A 152 28.26 12.10 17.77
CA SER A 152 28.58 13.32 18.52
C SER A 152 27.35 14.12 18.97
N ARG A 153 27.46 14.74 20.15
CA ARG A 153 26.54 15.75 20.68
C ARG A 153 27.17 17.13 20.54
N ASP A 154 26.50 18.01 19.80
CA ASP A 154 26.67 19.46 19.91
C ASP A 154 25.84 20.02 21.08
N LYS A 155 26.45 20.94 21.81
CA LYS A 155 25.79 21.88 22.73
C LYS A 155 25.33 23.09 21.90
N PRO A 156 24.27 23.83 22.31
CA PRO A 156 24.60 25.02 23.11
C PRO A 156 23.53 25.52 24.11
N SER A 157 24.07 26.30 25.05
CA SER A 157 23.55 27.50 25.71
C SER A 157 22.27 27.49 26.57
N LYS A 158 22.54 27.74 27.86
CA LYS A 158 21.67 28.29 28.91
C LYS A 158 20.91 29.54 28.44
N GLU A 159 19.64 29.66 28.84
CA GLU A 159 19.05 30.89 29.40
C GLU A 159 17.56 30.72 29.69
N LYS A 160 17.20 30.66 30.98
CA LYS A 160 16.23 31.56 31.66
C LYS A 160 15.71 30.91 32.93
N LEU A 161 16.29 31.37 34.03
CA LEU A 161 15.80 31.22 35.40
C LEU A 161 14.48 32.01 35.51
N GLY A 162 13.35 31.31 35.43
CA GLY A 162 12.02 31.83 35.68
C GLY A 162 11.70 31.77 37.18
N LYS A 163 11.55 32.94 37.79
CA LYS A 163 11.09 33.13 39.17
C LYS A 163 9.72 32.50 39.39
N MET A 164 9.60 31.58 40.33
CA MET A 164 8.38 31.39 41.13
C MET A 164 8.80 31.24 42.59
N ALA A 165 8.60 32.31 43.34
CA ALA A 165 8.54 32.27 44.79
C ALA A 165 7.29 33.07 45.15
N GLU A 166 6.29 32.40 45.73
CA GLU A 166 5.81 32.68 47.09
C GLU A 166 4.51 31.93 47.40
N THR A 167 4.66 30.63 47.64
CA THR A 167 4.08 29.97 48.81
C THR A 167 5.20 29.10 49.39
N LYS A 168 5.73 29.46 50.55
CA LYS A 168 6.73 28.63 51.25
C LYS A 168 6.01 27.44 51.88
N GLU A 169 5.58 26.51 51.04
CA GLU A 169 5.30 25.16 51.50
C GLU A 169 6.64 24.43 51.61
N ASN A 170 6.95 23.95 52.80
CA ASN A 170 8.22 23.30 53.07
C ASN A 170 8.20 21.90 52.44
N PHE A 171 8.77 21.77 51.23
CA PHE A 171 8.99 20.47 50.61
C PHE A 171 10.21 19.79 51.23
N LEU A 172 10.08 18.50 51.52
CA LEU A 172 11.24 17.65 51.82
C LEU A 172 11.89 17.24 50.50
N VAL A 173 13.18 17.53 50.35
CA VAL A 173 13.95 17.04 49.21
C VAL A 173 14.33 15.58 49.47
N THR A 174 14.65 14.82 48.41
CA THR A 174 15.10 13.43 48.53
C THR A 174 16.30 13.26 49.48
N SER A 175 17.20 14.25 49.54
CA SER A 175 18.32 14.29 50.50
C SER A 175 17.88 14.32 51.96
N ASP A 176 16.76 14.99 52.26
CA ASP A 176 16.24 15.13 53.62
C ASP A 176 15.59 13.82 54.09
N LEU A 177 14.97 13.08 53.17
CA LEU A 177 14.43 11.74 53.43
C LEU A 177 15.55 10.73 53.72
N ASP A 178 16.65 10.78 52.96
CA ASP A 178 17.81 9.92 53.20
C ASP A 178 18.45 10.18 54.57
N TRP A 179 18.56 11.45 54.95
CA TRP A 179 19.00 11.83 56.29
C TRP A 179 18.05 11.29 57.37
N LEU A 180 16.75 11.50 57.21
CA LEU A 180 15.74 11.07 58.19
C LEU A 180 15.73 9.55 58.36
N TYR A 181 15.87 8.80 57.25
CA TYR A 181 15.98 7.34 57.27
C TYR A 181 17.18 6.88 58.11
N ASN A 182 18.36 7.46 57.86
CA ASN A 182 19.58 7.10 58.57
C ASN A 182 19.48 7.47 60.06
N TYR A 183 18.92 8.63 60.39
CA TYR A 183 18.70 9.07 61.76
C TYR A 183 17.80 8.10 62.55
N ILE A 184 16.65 7.72 62.00
CA ILE A 184 15.71 6.77 62.63
C ILE A 184 16.37 5.40 62.82
N LYS A 185 17.15 4.96 61.83
CA LYS A 185 17.86 3.67 61.86
C LYS A 185 18.92 3.64 62.97
N CYS A 186 19.73 4.69 63.10
CA CYS A 186 20.72 4.81 64.17
C CYS A 186 20.07 4.76 65.55
N ARG A 187 19.02 5.55 65.79
CA ARG A 187 18.35 5.59 67.10
C ARG A 187 17.68 4.29 67.49
N ARG A 188 17.19 3.51 66.53
CA ARG A 188 16.65 2.17 66.82
C ARG A 188 17.74 1.18 67.22
N ASN A 189 18.91 1.27 66.60
CA ASN A 189 20.06 0.43 66.98
C ASN A 189 20.57 0.76 68.39
N GLU A 190 20.38 1.98 68.86
CA GLU A 190 20.69 2.42 70.23
C GLU A 190 19.67 1.94 71.29
N GLY A 191 18.63 1.20 70.89
CA GLY A 191 17.73 0.47 71.80
C GLY A 191 16.36 1.11 72.06
N ASP A 192 16.07 2.26 71.45
CA ASP A 192 14.77 2.94 71.57
C ASP A 192 13.68 2.20 70.77
N LYS A 193 12.90 1.34 71.44
CA LYS A 193 11.81 0.55 70.82
C LYS A 193 10.55 1.35 70.46
N ASN A 194 10.47 2.63 70.84
CA ASN A 194 9.26 3.46 70.65
C ASN A 194 9.31 4.34 69.37
N ILE A 195 10.30 4.16 68.50
CA ILE A 195 10.43 4.98 67.30
C ILE A 195 9.74 4.31 66.10
N PRO A 196 8.73 4.94 65.47
CA PRO A 196 8.00 4.39 64.33
C PRO A 196 8.90 4.23 63.10
N TYR A 197 8.50 3.37 62.16
CA TYR A 197 9.23 3.19 60.90
C TYR A 197 9.03 4.39 59.98
N LEU A 198 9.99 4.67 59.09
CA LEU A 198 9.92 5.80 58.17
C LEU A 198 8.63 5.79 57.32
N HIS A 199 8.20 4.61 56.83
CA HIS A 199 6.96 4.50 56.06
C HIS A 199 5.72 4.92 56.87
N THR A 200 5.74 4.72 58.19
CA THR A 200 4.67 5.16 59.10
C THR A 200 4.64 6.69 59.20
N LEU A 201 5.82 7.34 59.22
CA LEU A 201 5.93 8.80 59.25
C LEU A 201 5.54 9.44 57.92
N LEU A 202 5.77 8.76 56.81
CA LEU A 202 5.42 9.21 55.46
C LEU A 202 3.96 8.86 55.07
N THR A 203 3.20 8.23 55.97
CA THR A 203 1.81 7.88 55.71
C THR A 203 0.97 9.16 55.64
N GLY A 204 0.40 9.45 54.47
CA GLY A 204 -0.45 10.63 54.24
C GLY A 204 0.27 11.84 53.64
N VAL A 205 1.54 11.71 53.22
CA VAL A 205 2.29 12.79 52.56
C VAL A 205 1.96 12.85 51.07
N HIS A 206 1.75 14.06 50.55
CA HIS A 206 1.55 14.34 49.12
C HIS A 206 2.90 14.44 48.41
N VAL A 207 3.06 13.72 47.30
CA VAL A 207 4.29 13.74 46.49
C VAL A 207 4.02 14.54 45.22
N ASP A 208 4.56 15.75 45.16
CA ASP A 208 4.52 16.56 43.94
C ASP A 208 5.71 16.21 43.03
N VAL A 209 5.37 15.66 41.86
CA VAL A 209 6.34 15.37 40.80
C VAL A 209 6.35 16.55 39.84
N PRO A 210 7.52 17.09 39.44
CA PRO A 210 7.57 18.19 38.48
C PRO A 210 6.98 17.74 37.13
N GLU A 211 5.99 18.49 36.63
CA GLU A 211 5.41 18.22 35.32
C GLU A 211 6.42 18.54 34.21
N ASN A 212 6.53 17.63 33.24
CA ASN A 212 7.42 17.81 32.10
C ASN A 212 6.86 18.87 31.15
N GLU A 213 7.66 19.87 30.77
CA GLU A 213 7.27 20.90 29.81
C GLU A 213 6.93 20.29 28.44
N VAL A 214 5.67 20.47 28.00
CA VAL A 214 5.23 20.02 26.67
C VAL A 214 5.67 21.04 25.62
N LEU A 215 6.65 20.68 24.80
CA LEU A 215 7.06 21.50 23.64
C LEU A 215 5.90 21.61 22.64
N LYS A 216 5.50 22.85 22.30
CA LYS A 216 4.48 23.10 21.26
C LYS A 216 5.02 22.66 19.89
N ARG A 217 4.22 21.90 19.14
CA ARG A 217 4.58 21.42 17.79
C ARG A 217 4.69 22.60 16.82
N ASN A 218 5.60 22.50 15.85
CA ASN A 218 5.80 23.53 14.83
C ASN A 218 4.48 23.75 14.03
N PRO A 219 3.97 24.99 13.93
CA PRO A 219 2.67 25.27 13.31
C PRO A 219 2.61 24.93 11.82
N VAL A 220 3.74 25.00 11.11
CA VAL A 220 3.81 24.66 9.68
C VAL A 220 3.65 23.16 9.46
N LEU A 221 4.26 22.35 10.35
CA LEU A 221 4.14 20.90 10.28
C LEU A 221 2.72 20.44 10.66
N GLU A 222 2.11 21.09 11.65
CA GLU A 222 0.72 20.81 12.02
C GLU A 222 -0.25 21.09 10.87
N ALA A 223 -0.13 22.24 10.21
CA ALA A 223 -0.95 22.58 9.05
C ALA A 223 -0.79 21.56 7.91
N ARG A 224 0.44 21.07 7.66
CA ARG A 224 0.70 20.02 6.66
C ARG A 224 0.08 18.68 7.06
N CYS A 225 0.20 18.30 8.32
CA CYS A 225 -0.41 17.07 8.85
C CYS A 225 -1.93 17.10 8.79
N VAL A 226 -2.56 18.25 9.11
CA VAL A 226 -4.01 18.45 8.98
C VAL A 226 -4.43 18.32 7.52
N LYS A 227 -3.69 18.92 6.58
CA LYS A 227 -3.96 18.79 5.15
C LYS A 227 -3.87 17.34 4.66
N LEU A 228 -2.80 16.63 5.03
CA LEU A 228 -2.61 15.23 4.63
C LEU A 228 -3.69 14.32 5.24
N ARG A 229 -4.04 14.53 6.50
CA ARG A 229 -5.12 13.79 7.16
C ARG A 229 -6.46 14.02 6.46
N ALA A 230 -6.81 15.27 6.18
CA ALA A 230 -8.03 15.59 5.44
C ALA A 230 -8.05 14.96 4.03
N GLN A 231 -6.91 14.91 3.34
CA GLN A 231 -6.80 14.23 2.04
C GLN A 231 -7.01 12.72 2.16
N GLN A 232 -6.46 12.11 3.21
CA GLN A 232 -6.57 10.68 3.45
C GLN A 232 -7.98 10.28 3.85
N GLU A 233 -8.60 11.04 4.75
CA GLU A 233 -10.01 10.89 5.13
C GLU A 233 -10.95 11.07 3.93
N ALA A 234 -10.69 12.05 3.06
CA ALA A 234 -11.46 12.23 1.83
C ALA A 234 -11.33 11.04 0.87
N ARG A 235 -10.12 10.45 0.74
CA ARG A 235 -9.89 9.25 -0.06
C ARG A 235 -10.63 8.05 0.52
N GLU A 236 -10.59 7.87 1.84
CA GLU A 236 -11.30 6.80 2.54
C GLU A 236 -12.82 6.95 2.43
N TYR A 237 -13.34 8.16 2.63
CA TYR A 237 -14.76 8.46 2.45
C TYR A 237 -15.24 8.15 1.03
N ARG A 238 -14.48 8.53 -0.01
CA ARG A 238 -14.79 8.21 -1.41
C ARG A 238 -14.76 6.71 -1.68
N LYS A 239 -13.83 5.97 -1.06
CA LYS A 239 -13.76 4.50 -1.15
C LYS A 239 -15.00 3.84 -0.54
N MET A 240 -15.42 4.28 0.66
CA MET A 240 -16.60 3.75 1.34
C MET A 240 -17.91 4.10 0.62
N THR A 241 -18.01 5.31 0.10
CA THR A 241 -19.20 5.79 -0.63
C THR A 241 -19.19 5.44 -2.11
N LYS A 242 -18.23 4.63 -2.58
CA LYS A 242 -18.06 4.27 -4.00
C LYS A 242 -19.27 3.50 -4.57
N GLY A 243 -19.95 2.71 -3.75
CA GLY A 243 -21.10 1.89 -4.16
C GLY A 243 -22.47 2.54 -3.97
N VAL A 244 -22.53 3.76 -3.42
CA VAL A 244 -23.81 4.40 -3.01
C VAL A 244 -24.27 5.47 -4.01
N ASP A 245 -23.41 5.91 -4.93
CA ASP A 245 -23.69 7.03 -5.83
C ASP A 245 -24.03 6.53 -7.25
N ASN A 246 -25.31 6.57 -7.60
CA ASN A 246 -25.84 6.09 -8.89
C ASN A 246 -25.57 7.05 -10.05
N VAL A 247 -24.99 8.24 -9.79
CA VAL A 247 -24.82 9.33 -10.78
C VAL A 247 -23.35 9.54 -11.19
N ARG A 248 -22.39 8.75 -10.68
CA ARG A 248 -20.97 9.05 -10.89
C ARG A 248 -20.50 8.86 -12.33
N MET A 249 -20.05 9.97 -12.90
CA MET A 249 -19.08 10.02 -14.00
C MET A 249 -17.89 9.13 -13.63
N ARG A 250 -17.70 8.04 -14.38
CA ARG A 250 -16.48 7.24 -14.33
C ARG A 250 -15.34 8.15 -14.75
N PHE A 251 -14.45 8.49 -13.82
CA PHE A 251 -13.20 9.13 -14.19
C PHE A 251 -12.47 8.18 -15.17
N PRO A 252 -12.16 8.62 -16.41
CA PRO A 252 -11.62 7.74 -17.45
C PRO A 252 -10.35 7.02 -17.00
N GLU A 253 -9.55 7.69 -16.19
CA GLU A 253 -8.24 7.23 -15.73
C GLU A 253 -8.29 6.10 -14.69
N GLU A 254 -9.43 5.88 -14.01
CA GLU A 254 -9.56 4.83 -12.99
C GLU A 254 -10.05 3.49 -13.56
N THR A 255 -10.47 3.44 -14.84
CA THR A 255 -10.93 2.20 -15.44
C THR A 255 -9.75 1.47 -16.06
N ILE A 256 -9.40 0.30 -15.52
CA ILE A 256 -8.34 -0.59 -16.04
C ILE A 256 -8.46 -0.79 -17.56
N SER A 257 -9.69 -0.83 -18.08
CA SER A 257 -9.94 -0.94 -19.52
C SER A 257 -9.50 0.28 -20.33
N TYR A 258 -9.53 1.49 -19.77
CA TYR A 258 -9.04 2.70 -20.43
C TYR A 258 -7.51 2.70 -20.52
N GLN A 259 -6.83 2.37 -19.42
CA GLN A 259 -5.37 2.24 -19.40
C GLN A 259 -4.90 1.13 -20.36
N LEU A 260 -5.56 -0.04 -20.37
CA LEU A 260 -5.31 -1.10 -21.33
C LEU A 260 -5.55 -0.66 -22.77
N LYS A 261 -6.61 0.11 -23.03
CA LYS A 261 -6.92 0.62 -24.37
C LYS A 261 -5.87 1.63 -24.85
N GLN A 262 -5.33 2.45 -23.95
CA GLN A 262 -4.24 3.38 -24.24
C GLN A 262 -2.93 2.64 -24.53
N VAL A 263 -2.58 1.65 -23.71
CA VAL A 263 -1.40 0.79 -23.94
C VAL A 263 -1.51 0.03 -25.26
N ASN A 264 -2.69 -0.54 -25.57
CA ASN A 264 -2.91 -1.25 -26.83
C ASN A 264 -2.72 -0.33 -28.05
N ARG A 265 -3.19 0.91 -27.98
CA ARG A 265 -3.00 1.91 -29.04
C ARG A 265 -1.52 2.25 -29.26
N GLN A 266 -0.76 2.40 -28.17
CA GLN A 266 0.68 2.64 -28.24
C GLN A 266 1.45 1.42 -28.76
N LEU A 267 1.05 0.21 -28.37
CA LEU A 267 1.60 -1.05 -28.89
C LEU A 267 1.43 -1.18 -30.42
N ILE A 268 0.24 -0.82 -30.93
CA ILE A 268 -0.02 -0.81 -32.38
C ILE A 268 0.89 0.21 -33.08
N ALA A 269 1.09 1.40 -32.49
CA ALA A 269 1.97 2.43 -33.06
C ALA A 269 3.44 1.98 -33.10
N VAL A 270 3.94 1.33 -32.03
CA VAL A 270 5.30 0.75 -31.99
C VAL A 270 5.44 -0.40 -33.00
N GLY A 271 4.41 -1.23 -33.15
CA GLY A 271 4.39 -2.28 -34.17
C GLY A 271 4.51 -1.73 -35.59
N GLN A 272 3.76 -0.66 -35.91
CA GLN A 272 3.85 0.01 -37.19
C GLN A 272 5.25 0.58 -37.46
N PHE A 273 5.89 1.16 -36.44
CA PHE A 273 7.26 1.66 -36.52
C PHE A 273 8.25 0.57 -36.94
N ILE A 274 8.19 -0.60 -36.29
CA ILE A 274 9.08 -1.73 -36.59
C ILE A 274 8.83 -2.25 -38.01
N ILE A 275 7.56 -2.36 -38.43
CA ILE A 275 7.20 -2.79 -39.78
C ILE A 275 7.69 -1.80 -40.83
N SER A 276 7.62 -0.49 -40.56
CA SER A 276 8.12 0.58 -41.44
C SER A 276 9.64 0.50 -41.63
N ILE A 277 10.41 0.28 -40.57
CA ILE A 277 11.88 0.07 -40.64
C ILE A 277 12.21 -1.19 -41.44
N PHE A 278 11.50 -2.29 -41.17
CA PHE A 278 11.73 -3.56 -41.84
C PHE A 278 11.40 -3.47 -43.34
N ALA A 279 10.31 -2.80 -43.70
CA ALA A 279 9.95 -2.52 -45.09
C ALA A 279 10.99 -1.63 -45.77
N GLY A 280 11.49 -0.59 -45.08
CA GLY A 280 12.56 0.29 -45.57
C GLY A 280 13.87 -0.45 -45.84
N PHE A 281 14.24 -1.35 -44.93
CA PHE A 281 15.40 -2.22 -45.09
C PHE A 281 15.23 -3.19 -46.27
N LEU A 282 14.09 -3.88 -46.35
CA LEU A 282 13.80 -4.80 -47.45
C LEU A 282 13.74 -4.08 -48.80
N PHE A 283 13.21 -2.86 -48.84
CA PHE A 283 13.20 -2.03 -50.04
C PHE A 283 14.62 -1.65 -50.48
N GLY A 284 15.48 -1.18 -49.56
CA GLY A 284 16.86 -0.83 -49.89
C GLY A 284 17.75 -2.03 -50.23
N PHE A 285 17.50 -3.19 -49.61
CA PHE A 285 18.27 -4.41 -49.83
C PHE A 285 17.80 -5.20 -51.06
N ARG A 286 16.50 -5.56 -51.09
CA ARG A 286 15.91 -6.43 -52.12
C ARG A 286 15.29 -5.66 -53.28
N GLY A 287 14.78 -4.45 -53.03
CA GLY A 287 14.22 -3.59 -54.07
C GLY A 287 15.29 -3.06 -55.03
N VAL A 288 16.48 -2.71 -54.53
CA VAL A 288 17.60 -2.29 -55.40
C VAL A 288 18.10 -3.43 -56.30
N GLU A 289 18.08 -4.67 -55.82
CA GLU A 289 18.41 -5.83 -56.63
C GLU A 289 17.45 -6.02 -57.81
N TRP A 290 16.15 -5.77 -57.61
CA TRP A 290 15.16 -5.82 -58.70
C TRP A 290 15.31 -4.68 -59.70
N MET A 291 15.85 -3.54 -59.29
CA MET A 291 15.89 -2.33 -60.12
C MET A 291 17.23 -2.13 -60.85
N VAL A 292 18.36 -2.52 -60.24
CA VAL A 292 19.73 -2.25 -60.73
C VAL A 292 20.52 -3.54 -61.04
N GLY A 293 20.01 -4.72 -60.67
CA GLY A 293 20.62 -6.02 -60.99
C GLY A 293 21.69 -6.48 -59.99
N ASN A 294 22.71 -7.22 -60.47
CA ASN A 294 23.74 -7.87 -59.65
C ASN A 294 24.77 -6.89 -59.04
N LEU A 295 24.32 -6.06 -58.09
CA LEU A 295 25.21 -5.38 -57.15
C LEU A 295 25.82 -6.39 -56.15
N ASP A 296 27.05 -6.11 -55.73
CA ASP A 296 27.69 -6.88 -54.67
C ASP A 296 26.88 -6.81 -53.37
N PHE A 297 26.88 -7.91 -52.62
CA PHE A 297 26.05 -8.10 -51.43
C PHE A 297 26.30 -7.00 -50.39
N GLY A 298 27.57 -6.57 -50.24
CA GLY A 298 27.97 -5.52 -49.31
C GLY A 298 27.30 -4.17 -49.59
N PHE A 299 27.23 -3.75 -50.87
CA PHE A 299 26.58 -2.50 -51.24
C PHE A 299 25.06 -2.55 -51.03
N ARG A 300 24.42 -3.70 -51.29
CA ARG A 300 22.98 -3.89 -51.02
C ARG A 300 22.67 -3.82 -49.54
N LEU A 301 23.50 -4.45 -48.72
CA LEU A 301 23.36 -4.40 -47.27
C LEU A 301 23.54 -2.97 -46.75
N LEU A 302 24.58 -2.28 -47.22
CA LEU A 302 24.84 -0.90 -46.84
C LEU A 302 23.68 0.03 -47.22
N LEU A 303 23.13 -0.11 -48.43
CA LEU A 303 22.02 0.71 -48.92
C LEU A 303 20.71 0.40 -48.16
N GLY A 304 20.46 -0.88 -47.86
CA GLY A 304 19.36 -1.31 -46.98
C GLY A 304 19.42 -0.67 -45.60
N VAL A 305 20.60 -0.68 -44.97
CA VAL A 305 20.80 -0.05 -43.65
C VAL A 305 20.66 1.47 -43.73
N MET A 306 21.19 2.12 -44.76
CA MET A 306 21.06 3.58 -44.93
C MET A 306 19.61 4.01 -45.10
N CYS A 307 18.82 3.32 -45.92
CA CYS A 307 17.39 3.59 -46.07
C CYS A 307 16.61 3.36 -44.76
N ALA A 308 16.92 2.27 -44.04
CA ALA A 308 16.29 1.96 -42.76
C ALA A 308 16.60 3.03 -41.69
N LEU A 309 17.83 3.54 -41.64
CA LEU A 309 18.23 4.60 -40.71
C LEU A 309 17.51 5.92 -40.99
N VAL A 310 17.36 6.32 -42.25
CA VAL A 310 16.63 7.55 -42.62
C VAL A 310 15.16 7.45 -42.20
N ILE A 311 14.52 6.30 -42.46
CA ILE A 311 13.12 6.06 -42.07
C ILE A 311 12.97 6.01 -40.55
N ALA A 312 13.89 5.35 -39.84
CA ALA A 312 13.88 5.28 -38.38
C ALA A 312 13.97 6.67 -37.73
N LEU A 313 14.86 7.54 -38.25
CA LEU A 313 14.99 8.91 -37.76
C LEU A 313 13.75 9.77 -38.03
N ALA A 314 13.10 9.57 -39.18
CA ALA A 314 11.84 10.25 -39.47
C ALA A 314 10.71 9.80 -38.53
N GLU A 315 10.54 8.49 -38.36
CA GLU A 315 9.46 7.93 -37.54
C GLU A 315 9.64 8.21 -36.04
N ILE A 316 10.87 8.15 -35.50
CA ILE A 316 11.13 8.47 -34.09
C ILE A 316 10.89 9.95 -33.78
N TYR A 317 11.17 10.84 -34.74
CA TYR A 317 10.88 12.27 -34.63
C TYR A 317 9.36 12.51 -34.55
N PHE A 318 8.58 11.87 -35.42
CA PHE A 318 7.12 11.95 -35.37
C PHE A 318 6.54 11.34 -34.10
N LEU A 319 7.09 10.22 -33.61
CA LEU A 319 6.67 9.59 -32.36
C LEU A 319 6.94 10.49 -31.16
N ALA A 320 8.15 11.05 -31.03
CA ALA A 320 8.51 11.95 -29.94
C ALA A 320 7.64 13.21 -29.95
N LYS A 321 7.36 13.77 -31.13
CA LYS A 321 6.45 14.92 -31.29
C LYS A 321 5.02 14.59 -30.86
N ARG A 322 4.50 13.42 -31.27
CA ARG A 322 3.18 12.93 -30.84
C ARG A 322 3.10 12.69 -29.33
N LEU A 323 4.15 12.14 -28.73
CA LEU A 323 4.24 11.91 -27.30
C LEU A 323 4.25 13.23 -26.51
N ASN A 324 4.97 14.23 -27.01
CA ASN A 324 5.00 15.57 -26.42
C ASN A 324 3.65 16.30 -26.54
N GLU A 325 2.96 16.17 -27.67
CA GLU A 325 1.60 16.67 -27.85
C GLU A 325 0.61 16.01 -26.87
N GLU A 326 0.69 14.68 -26.65
CA GLU A 326 -0.14 13.97 -25.67
C GLU A 326 0.18 14.34 -24.22
N LEU A 327 1.46 14.60 -23.88
CA LEU A 327 1.87 15.05 -22.54
C LEU A 327 1.42 16.49 -22.25
N SER A 328 1.31 17.33 -23.28
CA SER A 328 0.88 18.74 -23.17
C SER A 328 -0.64 18.93 -23.06
N ALA A 329 -1.44 17.92 -23.42
CA ALA A 329 -2.89 17.90 -23.20
C ALA A 329 -3.14 17.66 -21.70
N PRO A 330 -3.73 18.62 -20.98
CA PRO A 330 -3.28 18.94 -19.64
C PRO A 330 -3.78 17.99 -18.56
N GLU A 331 -2.84 17.73 -17.65
CA GLU A 331 -2.89 17.32 -16.23
C GLU A 331 -3.85 18.17 -15.34
N THR A 332 -4.94 18.73 -15.89
CA THR A 332 -5.92 19.57 -15.16
C THR A 332 -7.07 18.79 -14.56
N ILE A 333 -7.10 17.47 -14.71
CA ILE A 333 -8.06 16.64 -14.03
C ILE A 333 -7.27 15.86 -12.98
N GLN A 334 -7.67 16.01 -11.71
CA GLN A 334 -7.32 15.13 -10.59
C GLN A 334 -6.16 15.52 -9.68
N LEU A 335 -6.28 16.66 -8.99
CA LEU A 335 -5.89 16.72 -7.58
C LEU A 335 -6.95 17.40 -6.71
N GLY A 336 -8.00 16.62 -6.39
CA GLY A 336 -8.60 16.58 -5.06
C GLY A 336 -9.21 17.84 -4.42
N GLY A 337 -9.37 18.95 -5.13
CA GLY A 337 -10.15 20.11 -4.68
C GLY A 337 -11.61 20.04 -5.15
N PRO A 338 -12.56 20.76 -4.50
CA PRO A 338 -13.86 21.03 -5.13
C PRO A 338 -13.61 21.63 -6.52
N PRO A 339 -14.45 21.33 -7.51
CA PRO A 339 -14.23 21.77 -8.89
C PRO A 339 -14.12 23.29 -8.88
N LYS A 340 -12.89 23.81 -9.08
CA LYS A 340 -12.75 25.16 -9.60
C LYS A 340 -13.24 25.05 -11.02
N PHE A 341 -14.49 25.43 -11.24
CA PHE A 341 -14.92 25.88 -12.54
C PHE A 341 -13.89 26.93 -12.95
N ALA A 342 -13.05 26.61 -13.93
CA ALA A 342 -12.33 27.65 -14.63
C ALA A 342 -13.39 28.65 -15.08
N GLU A 343 -13.20 29.93 -14.74
CA GLU A 343 -13.92 31.03 -15.36
C GLU A 343 -13.49 31.11 -16.83
N ASP A 344 -13.85 30.09 -17.61
CA ASP A 344 -13.70 30.09 -19.06
C ASP A 344 -15.00 30.65 -19.65
N GLU A 345 -15.15 31.97 -19.49
CA GLU A 345 -16.24 32.78 -20.03
C GLU A 345 -16.23 32.88 -21.57
N LYS A 346 -15.38 32.11 -22.27
CA LYS A 346 -15.13 32.25 -23.72
C LYS A 346 -15.61 31.10 -24.59
N ARG A 347 -16.17 30.02 -24.03
CA ARG A 347 -16.60 28.85 -24.85
C ARG A 347 -18.09 28.68 -25.07
N TYR A 348 -18.94 29.50 -24.44
CA TYR A 348 -20.40 29.38 -24.54
C TYR A 348 -21.10 30.42 -25.43
N GLU A 349 -20.37 31.29 -26.16
CA GLU A 349 -21.01 32.21 -27.10
C GLU A 349 -21.22 31.63 -28.51
N ASN A 350 -20.43 30.63 -28.93
CA ASN A 350 -20.48 30.17 -30.33
C ASN A 350 -21.68 29.27 -30.69
N ASN A 351 -22.37 28.68 -29.71
CA ASN A 351 -23.53 27.81 -29.98
C ASN A 351 -24.89 28.51 -29.92
N LYS A 352 -24.94 29.81 -29.58
CA LYS A 352 -26.21 30.57 -29.55
C LYS A 352 -26.58 31.22 -30.89
N LYS A 353 -25.67 31.21 -31.87
CA LYS A 353 -25.92 31.71 -33.24
C LYS A 353 -26.44 30.66 -34.22
N LEU A 354 -26.49 29.37 -33.86
CA LEU A 354 -26.87 28.30 -34.80
C LEU A 354 -28.33 27.79 -34.67
N PHE A 355 -29.13 28.33 -33.75
CA PHE A 355 -30.54 27.95 -33.56
C PHE A 355 -31.52 29.14 -33.63
N LYS A 356 -31.33 30.02 -34.63
CA LYS A 356 -32.41 30.90 -35.10
C LYS A 356 -32.83 30.43 -36.49
N LYS A 357 -33.69 29.40 -36.53
CA LYS A 357 -34.57 29.18 -37.68
C LYS A 357 -35.86 29.93 -37.39
N GLU A 358 -36.18 30.87 -38.27
CA GLU A 358 -37.48 31.54 -38.31
C GLU A 358 -38.57 30.49 -38.57
N HIS A 359 -39.59 30.49 -37.72
CA HIS A 359 -40.90 29.98 -38.09
C HIS A 359 -41.57 31.08 -38.91
N GLN A 360 -41.87 30.80 -40.18
CA GLN A 360 -42.90 31.53 -40.93
C GLN A 360 -44.27 31.04 -40.47
N ASP A 361 -45.18 32.00 -40.36
CA ASP A 361 -46.57 31.90 -39.87
C ASP A 361 -47.42 30.82 -40.56
#